data_AF-A0A3D4JTR8-F1
#
_entry.id   AF-A0A3D4JTR8-F1
#
_cell.length_a   1.000
_cell.length_b   1.000
_cell.length_c   1.000
_cell.angle_alpha   90.00
_cell.angle_beta   90.00
_cell.angle_gamma   90.00
#
_symmetry.space_group_name_H-M   'P 1'
#
loop_
_entity.id
_entity.type
_entity.pdbx_description
1 polymer ?
#
loop_
_entity_poly.entity_id
_entity_poly.type
_entity_poly.pdbx_seq_one_letter_code
_entity_poly.pdbx_strand_id
1 'polypeptide(L)' 'SEVKTEDLVSVIAQNNQIIVKAKNGIKNISIYSISGDLIQNQEVNSSQFESTNIKTGIYVVQVIQNDGKAFNKKVKL' A
#
# COMPACT_ATOMS: atom_id res chain seq x y z
N SER A 1 7.81 26.93 -6.92
CA SER A 1 8.41 25.70 -6.42
C SER A 1 7.34 24.64 -6.34
N GLU A 2 7.39 23.59 -7.16
CA GLU A 2 6.55 22.42 -6.95
C GLU A 2 6.91 21.83 -5.59
N VAL A 3 5.98 21.93 -4.64
CA VAL A 3 6.10 21.26 -3.36
C VAL A 3 5.95 19.77 -3.66
N LYS A 4 7.09 19.08 -3.86
CA LYS A 4 7.16 17.63 -3.73
C LYS A 4 6.64 17.33 -2.34
N THR A 5 5.39 16.89 -2.27
CA THR A 5 4.81 16.38 -1.03
C THR A 5 5.75 15.27 -0.60
N GLU A 6 6.45 15.44 0.52
CA GLU A 6 7.20 14.33 1.12
C GLU A 6 6.25 13.14 1.16
N ASP A 7 6.59 12.04 0.50
CA ASP A 7 5.67 10.91 0.31
C ASP A 7 5.14 10.46 1.68
N LEU A 8 3.93 10.88 2.03
CA LEU A 8 3.27 10.58 3.31
C LEU A 8 2.97 9.08 3.45
N VAL A 9 3.08 8.34 2.34
CA VAL A 9 2.91 6.90 2.25
C VAL A 9 4.07 6.33 1.44
N SER A 10 4.78 5.38 2.03
CA SER A 10 5.83 4.60 1.38
C SER A 10 5.34 3.17 1.13
N VAL A 11 5.72 2.60 -0.01
CA VAL A 11 5.42 1.21 -0.40
C VAL A 11 6.74 0.58 -0.82
N ILE A 12 7.09 -0.52 -0.15
CA ILE A 12 8.35 -1.25 -0.31
C ILE A 12 8.00 -2.69 -0.67
N ALA A 13 8.62 -3.22 -1.71
CA ALA A 13 8.50 -4.62 -2.10
C ALA A 13 9.82 -5.33 -1.80
N GLN A 14 9.79 -6.32 -0.92
CA GLN A 14 10.96 -7.12 -0.56
C GLN A 14 10.53 -8.49 -0.03
N ASN A 15 11.35 -9.52 -0.23
CA ASN A 15 11.15 -10.86 0.35
C ASN A 15 9.71 -11.40 0.19
N ASN A 16 9.17 -11.34 -1.02
CA ASN A 16 7.81 -11.81 -1.33
C ASN A 16 6.68 -11.06 -0.59
N GLN A 17 6.95 -9.87 -0.05
CA GLN A 17 5.99 -9.07 0.72
C GLN A 17 5.94 -7.61 0.27
N ILE A 18 4.76 -7.00 0.43
CA ILE A 18 4.53 -5.57 0.29
C ILE A 18 4.43 -4.98 1.69
N ILE A 19 5.30 -4.03 1.98
CA ILE A 19 5.34 -3.29 3.24
C ILE A 19 4.89 -1.86 2.94
N VAL A 20 3.92 -1.38 3.72
CA VAL A 20 3.40 -0.02 3.60
C VAL A 20 3.58 0.72 4.91
N LYS A 21 4.10 1.94 4.85
CA LYS A 21 4.18 2.84 6.00
C LYS A 21 3.53 4.17 5.65
N ALA A 22 2.65 4.67 6.51
CA ALA A 22 1.93 5.91 6.31
C ALA A 22 2.01 6.81 7.55
N LYS A 23 2.41 8.08 7.35
CA LYS A 23 2.53 9.08 8.43
C LYS A 23 1.18 9.38 9.10
N ASN A 24 0.10 9.44 8.31
CA ASN A 24 -1.25 9.71 8.83
C ASN A 24 -2.00 8.43 9.25
N GLY A 25 -1.28 7.31 9.42
CA GLY A 25 -1.90 6.01 9.66
C GLY A 25 -2.53 5.40 8.41
N ILE A 26 -2.81 4.11 8.49
CA ILE A 26 -3.51 3.31 7.50
C ILE A 26 -4.81 2.85 8.15
N LYS A 27 -5.93 3.31 7.61
CA LYS A 27 -7.25 2.82 8.00
C LYS A 27 -7.51 1.47 7.34
N ASN A 28 -7.37 1.43 6.01
CA ASN A 28 -7.58 0.22 5.22
C ASN A 28 -6.52 0.10 4.13
N ILE A 29 -6.16 -1.14 3.78
CA ILE A 29 -5.32 -1.45 2.63
C ILE A 29 -5.98 -2.48 1.74
N SER A 30 -5.85 -2.27 0.43
CA SER A 30 -6.27 -3.23 -0.58
C SER A 30 -5.13 -3.45 -1.56
N ILE A 31 -4.84 -4.71 -1.88
CA ILE A 31 -3.81 -5.12 -2.83
C ILE A 31 -4.52 -5.85 -3.97
N TYR A 32 -4.29 -5.38 -5.19
CA TYR A 32 -4.82 -5.98 -6.40
C TYR A 32 -3.69 -6.46 -7.30
N SER A 33 -3.89 -7.57 -8.01
CA SER A 33 -3.04 -7.93 -9.15
C SER A 33 -3.20 -6.91 -10.29
N ILE A 34 -2.28 -6.90 -11.26
CA ILE A 34 -2.41 -6.03 -12.43
C ILE A 34 -3.63 -6.37 -13.31
N SER A 35 -4.16 -7.59 -13.22
CA SER A 35 -5.42 -8.01 -13.87
C SER A 35 -6.67 -7.51 -13.12
N GLY A 36 -6.51 -6.93 -11.92
CA GLY A 36 -7.62 -6.40 -11.12
C GLY A 36 -8.15 -7.37 -10.06
N ASP A 37 -7.53 -8.55 -9.89
CA ASP A 37 -7.95 -9.51 -8.87
C ASP A 37 -7.61 -8.98 -7.47
N LEU A 38 -8.56 -9.04 -6.54
CA LEU A 38 -8.32 -8.66 -5.15
C LEU A 38 -7.49 -9.76 -4.45
N ILE A 39 -6.27 -9.40 -4.05
CA ILE A 39 -5.34 -10.31 -3.36
C ILE A 39 -5.49 -10.20 -1.85
N GLN A 40 -5.63 -8.98 -1.34
CA GLN A 40 -5.80 -8.73 0.09
C GLN A 40 -6.61 -7.47 0.32
N ASN A 41 -7.52 -7.51 1.29
CA ASN A 41 -8.23 -6.32 1.78
C ASN A 41 -8.33 -6.44 3.30
N GLN A 42 -7.83 -5.45 4.03
CA GLN A 42 -8.01 -5.43 5.48
C GLN A 42 -8.01 -4.03 6.07
N GLU A 43 -8.74 -3.92 7.18
CA GLU A 43 -8.59 -2.81 8.11
C GLU A 43 -7.29 -2.99 8.90
N VAL A 44 -6.52 -1.91 9.04
CA VAL A 44 -5.17 -1.94 9.62
C VAL A 44 -5.12 -1.15 10.93
N ASN A 45 -5.68 0.07 10.94
CA ASN A 45 -5.67 1.01 12.08
C ASN A 45 -4.28 1.20 12.72
N SER A 46 -3.23 1.18 11.90
CA SER A 46 -1.83 1.31 12.32
C SER A 46 -1.06 2.14 11.28
N SER A 47 0.12 2.65 11.63
CA SER A 47 0.99 3.38 10.70
C SER A 47 1.78 2.46 9.76
N GLN A 48 1.78 1.15 10.02
CA GLN A 48 2.50 0.15 9.24
C GLN A 48 1.61 -1.05 8.94
N PHE A 49 1.80 -1.59 7.74
CA PHE A 49 1.20 -2.82 7.26
C PHE A 49 2.24 -3.68 6.54
N GLU A 50 2.14 -5.00 6.69
CA GLU A 50 2.93 -5.99 5.98
C GLU A 50 1.99 -7.05 5.40
N SER A 51 2.10 -7.32 4.10
CA SER A 51 1.32 -8.39 3.47
C SER A 51 1.79 -9.75 3.93
N THR A 52 0.93 -10.76 3.75
CA THR A 52 1.43 -12.14 3.71
C THR A 52 2.39 -12.30 2.53
N ASN A 53 3.11 -13.43 2.48
CA ASN A 53 3.88 -13.77 1.29
C ASN A 53 2.96 -13.87 0.07
N ILE A 54 3.27 -13.10 -0.96
CA ILE A 54 2.59 -13.11 -2.25
C ILE A 54 3.57 -13.49 -3.37
N LYS A 55 3.01 -13.99 -4.47
CA LYS A 55 3.81 -14.39 -5.64
C LYS A 55 4.50 -13.18 -6.26
N THR A 56 5.61 -13.40 -6.97
CA THR A 56 6.25 -12.38 -7.80
C THR A 56 5.26 -11.89 -8.85
N GLY A 57 5.20 -10.59 -9.08
CA GLY A 57 4.18 -10.01 -9.94
C GLY A 57 4.11 -8.49 -9.87
N ILE A 58 3.17 -7.92 -10.61
CA ILE A 58 2.86 -6.49 -10.57
C ILE A 58 1.53 -6.32 -9.83
N TYR A 59 1.54 -5.40 -8.87
CA TYR A 59 0.40 -5.15 -7.98
C TYR A 59 0.06 -3.66 -7.94
N VAL A 60 -1.19 -3.37 -7.61
CA VAL A 60 -1.66 -2.03 -7.23
C VAL A 60 -2.00 -2.07 -5.75
N VAL A 61 -1.33 -1.23 -4.98
CA VAL A 61 -1.57 -1.05 -3.54
C VAL A 61 -2.40 0.22 -3.36
N GLN A 62 -3.61 0.05 -2.83
CA GLN A 62 -4.49 1.14 -2.44
C GLN A 62 -4.50 1.26 -0.92
N VAL A 63 -4.26 2.47 -0.43
CA VAL A 63 -4.21 2.81 0.99
C VAL A 63 -5.26 3.87 1.25
N ILE A 64 -6.17 3.60 2.19
CA ILE A 64 -7.03 4.63 2.77
C ILE A 64 -6.43 5.02 4.12
N GLN A 65 -6.04 6.28 4.27
CA GLN A 65 -5.47 6.81 5.50
C GLN A 65 -6.57 7.14 6.53
N ASN A 66 -6.19 7.38 7.78
CA ASN A 66 -7.16 7.69 8.84
C ASN A 66 -7.90 9.01 8.60
N ASP A 67 -7.30 9.94 7.85
CA ASP A 67 -7.92 11.20 7.41
C ASP A 67 -8.87 11.01 6.20
N GLY A 68 -9.06 9.77 5.73
CA GLY A 68 -9.90 9.43 4.60
C GLY A 68 -9.26 9.62 3.22
N LYS A 69 -8.03 10.15 3.14
CA LYS A 69 -7.33 10.29 1.86
C LYS A 69 -6.94 8.93 1.31
N ALA A 70 -7.06 8.80 -0.01
CA ALA A 70 -6.63 7.63 -0.75
C ALA A 70 -5.25 7.86 -1.37
N PHE A 71 -4.39 6.84 -1.29
CA PHE A 71 -3.12 6.76 -2.00
C PHE A 71 -3.06 5.46 -2.80
N ASN A 72 -2.57 5.52 -4.03
CA ASN A 72 -2.44 4.36 -4.90
C ASN A 72 -1.02 4.28 -5.45
N LYS A 73 -0.41 3.09 -5.39
CA LYS A 73 0.91 2.85 -5.97
C LYS A 73 0.99 1.50 -6.64
N LYS A 74 1.42 1.51 -7.90
CA LYS A 74 1.85 0.31 -8.58
C LYS A 74 3.23 -0.11 -8.07
N VAL A 75 3.40 -1.38 -7.76
CA VAL A 75 4.66 -1.96 -7.28
C VAL A 75 4.95 -3.25 -8.02
N LYS A 76 6.23 -3.48 -8.32
CA LYS A 76 6.72 -4.75 -8.84
C LYS A 76 7.40 -5.49 -7.70
N LEU A 77 7.02 -6.74 -7.53
CA LEU A 77 7.58 -7.67 -6.57
C LEU A 77 8.42 -8.72 -7.28
#